data_AF-A0ABD2MXM8-F1
#
_entry.id   AF-A0ABD2MXM8-F1
#
_cell.length_a   1.000
_cell.length_b   1.000
_cell.length_c   1.000
_cell.angle_alpha   90.00
_cell.angle_beta   90.00
_cell.angle_gamma   90.00
#
_symmetry.space_group_name_H-M   'P 1'
#
loop_
_entity.id
_entity.type
_entity.pdbx_description
1 polymer ?
#
loop_
_entity_poly.entity_id
_entity_poly.type
_entity_poly.pdbx_seq_one_letter_code
_entity_poly.pdbx_strand_id
1 'polypeptide(L)'
;MNSPLPEKEFPDPSLFHTNIKKKYIEQYLTSKIPKGDTKTLEKDLHYTFILDRLSQDKTKKNVRIKRKFLTRKQRKELNMLKLPKQGWNYNSLGVIKEMWKGYMRQNLDLIKKAPNYQDQDWISFSTIVAKSELIGAEITIIRSKVPSQVGICGILVLETKMTFQLVTRDSKLKTILKETAVFEFQLDNLKFTVFGKHLVTRPSERSAKKIKGFMVPDL
;
A
#
# COMPACT_ATOMS: atom_id res chain seq x y z
N MET A 1 -3.65 10.08 -52.27
CA MET A 1 -5.10 10.36 -52.33
C MET A 1 -5.74 9.07 -52.82
N ASN A 2 -6.46 8.35 -51.96
CA ASN A 2 -7.12 7.10 -52.38
C ASN A 2 -8.35 7.47 -53.20
N SER A 3 -8.53 6.81 -54.34
CA SER A 3 -9.70 6.98 -55.19
C SER A 3 -10.99 6.65 -54.41
N PRO A 4 -12.08 7.41 -54.61
CA PRO A 4 -13.36 7.11 -53.98
C PRO A 4 -13.84 5.73 -54.41
N LEU A 5 -14.43 5.00 -53.46
CA LEU A 5 -14.96 3.66 -53.70
C LEU A 5 -16.11 3.70 -54.72
N PRO A 6 -16.28 2.67 -55.58
CA PRO A 6 -17.32 2.67 -56.61
C PRO A 6 -18.72 2.68 -56.00
N GLU A 7 -19.53 3.69 -56.31
CA GLU A 7 -20.91 3.84 -55.79
C GLU A 7 -21.84 2.67 -56.17
N LYS A 8 -21.54 1.97 -57.27
CA LYS A 8 -22.36 0.84 -57.77
C LYS A 8 -22.31 -0.42 -56.92
N GLU A 9 -21.37 -0.52 -55.97
CA GLU A 9 -21.20 -1.72 -55.15
C GLU A 9 -21.89 -1.62 -53.78
N PHE A 10 -22.39 -0.44 -53.39
CA PHE A 10 -22.98 -0.23 -52.07
C PHE A 10 -24.51 -0.22 -52.11
N PRO A 11 -25.18 -0.98 -51.21
CA PRO A 11 -26.62 -0.95 -51.09
C PRO A 11 -27.13 0.42 -50.61
N ASP A 12 -28.34 0.78 -51.05
CA ASP A 12 -29.09 1.96 -50.61
C ASP A 12 -29.19 2.02 -49.06
N PRO A 13 -28.93 3.17 -48.40
CA PRO A 13 -28.98 3.30 -46.95
C PRO A 13 -30.33 2.93 -46.29
N SER A 14 -31.39 2.79 -47.07
CA SER A 14 -32.70 2.32 -46.60
C SER A 14 -32.72 0.83 -46.18
N LEU A 15 -31.71 0.04 -46.56
CA LEU A 15 -31.63 -1.41 -46.33
C LEU A 15 -31.14 -1.82 -44.93
N PHE A 16 -30.88 -0.87 -44.02
CA PHE A 16 -30.32 -1.14 -42.70
C PHE A 16 -31.32 -1.64 -41.63
N HIS A 17 -32.56 -1.97 -42.00
CA HIS A 17 -33.45 -2.74 -41.11
C HIS A 17 -32.97 -4.20 -41.00
N THR A 18 -32.92 -4.73 -39.77
CA THR A 18 -32.26 -6.01 -39.43
C THR A 18 -32.70 -7.20 -40.29
N ASN A 19 -33.98 -7.32 -40.61
CA ASN A 19 -34.51 -8.42 -41.42
C ASN A 19 -34.22 -8.25 -42.93
N ILE A 20 -34.25 -7.02 -43.44
CA ILE A 20 -33.99 -6.71 -44.85
C ILE A 20 -32.50 -6.89 -45.16
N LYS A 21 -31.64 -6.49 -44.21
CA LYS A 21 -30.19 -6.65 -44.27
C LYS A 21 -29.77 -8.11 -44.44
N LYS A 22 -30.34 -9.04 -43.67
CA LYS A 22 -29.96 -10.47 -43.73
C LYS A 22 -30.27 -11.07 -45.11
N LYS A 23 -31.48 -10.81 -45.62
CA LYS A 23 -31.94 -11.31 -46.93
C LYS A 23 -31.11 -10.75 -48.09
N TYR A 24 -30.76 -9.46 -48.04
CA TYR A 24 -29.88 -8.85 -49.03
C TYR A 24 -28.49 -9.50 -49.05
N ILE A 25 -27.90 -9.70 -47.88
CA ILE A 25 -26.57 -10.33 -47.74
C ILE A 25 -26.60 -11.77 -48.26
N GLU A 26 -27.64 -12.55 -47.95
CA GLU A 26 -27.83 -13.91 -48.47
C GLU A 26 -27.86 -13.92 -50.01
N GLN A 27 -28.66 -13.05 -50.63
CA GLN A 27 -28.76 -12.94 -52.08
C GLN A 27 -27.45 -12.49 -52.73
N TYR A 28 -26.79 -11.50 -52.13
CA TYR A 28 -25.52 -10.97 -52.62
C TYR A 28 -24.42 -12.02 -52.59
N LEU A 29 -24.24 -12.71 -51.46
CA LEU A 29 -23.23 -13.76 -51.31
C LEU A 29 -23.50 -14.93 -52.24
N THR A 30 -24.77 -15.33 -52.41
CA THR A 30 -25.16 -16.39 -53.36
C THR A 30 -24.80 -16.02 -54.81
N SER A 31 -24.85 -14.74 -55.18
CA SER A 31 -24.50 -14.28 -56.53
C SER A 31 -23.00 -14.23 -56.81
N LYS A 32 -22.16 -14.10 -55.78
CA LYS A 32 -20.71 -13.86 -55.91
C LYS A 32 -19.84 -15.07 -55.54
N ILE A 33 -20.35 -15.99 -54.74
CA ILE A 33 -19.59 -17.14 -54.24
C ILE A 33 -19.68 -18.33 -55.21
N PRO A 34 -18.60 -19.12 -55.39
CA PRO A 34 -18.63 -20.36 -56.18
C PRO A 34 -19.61 -21.40 -55.63
N LYS A 35 -20.19 -22.23 -56.51
CA LYS A 35 -21.21 -23.24 -56.16
C LYS A 35 -20.79 -24.27 -55.09
N GLY A 36 -19.50 -24.42 -54.81
CA GLY A 36 -18.98 -25.31 -53.77
C GLY A 36 -19.24 -24.82 -52.35
N ASP A 37 -19.17 -23.51 -52.14
CA ASP A 37 -19.22 -22.88 -50.81
C ASP A 37 -20.63 -22.43 -50.40
N THR A 38 -21.60 -22.53 -51.33
CA THR A 38 -23.02 -22.23 -51.04
C THR A 38 -23.59 -23.15 -49.95
N LYS A 39 -23.01 -24.35 -49.77
CA LYS A 39 -23.44 -25.33 -48.76
C LYS A 39 -23.09 -24.93 -47.32
N THR A 40 -22.09 -24.06 -47.10
CA THR A 40 -21.69 -23.61 -45.76
C THR A 40 -22.28 -22.25 -45.38
N LEU A 41 -22.87 -21.54 -46.35
CA LEU A 41 -23.35 -20.16 -46.20
C LEU A 41 -24.30 -19.96 -45.02
N GLU A 42 -25.25 -20.88 -44.81
CA GLU A 42 -26.21 -20.78 -43.69
C GLU A 42 -25.51 -20.86 -42.32
N LYS A 43 -24.46 -21.68 -42.21
CA LYS A 43 -23.67 -21.83 -40.98
C LYS A 43 -22.79 -20.62 -40.75
N ASP A 44 -22.19 -20.08 -41.81
CA ASP A 44 -21.27 -18.94 -41.75
C ASP A 44 -22.01 -17.63 -41.44
N LEU A 45 -23.23 -17.45 -41.97
CA LEU A 45 -24.10 -16.30 -41.65
C LEU A 45 -24.59 -16.31 -40.20
N HIS A 46 -24.72 -17.49 -39.60
CA HIS A 46 -25.07 -17.66 -38.19
C HIS A 46 -23.85 -17.73 -37.27
N TYR A 47 -22.63 -17.67 -37.83
CA TYR A 47 -21.40 -17.72 -37.04
C TYR A 47 -21.27 -16.45 -36.20
N THR A 48 -21.49 -16.59 -34.90
CA THR A 48 -21.27 -15.52 -33.94
C THR A 48 -19.82 -15.54 -33.50
N PHE A 49 -19.09 -14.45 -33.71
CA PHE A 49 -17.73 -14.33 -33.18
C PHE A 49 -17.80 -14.47 -31.65
N ILE A 50 -16.97 -15.34 -31.07
CA ILE A 50 -16.92 -15.56 -29.62
C ILE A 50 -16.57 -14.24 -28.87
N LEU A 51 -15.92 -13.32 -29.56
CA LEU A 51 -15.55 -11.98 -29.08
C LEU A 51 -16.72 -10.97 -29.07
N ASP A 52 -17.87 -11.29 -29.64
CA ASP A 52 -19.06 -10.42 -29.69
C ASP A 52 -19.78 -10.32 -28.32
N ARG A 53 -19.28 -11.05 -27.31
CA ARG A 53 -19.66 -10.89 -25.89
C ARG A 53 -18.90 -9.75 -25.20
N LEU A 54 -18.55 -8.67 -25.91
CA LEU A 54 -18.06 -7.46 -25.26
C LEU A 54 -19.25 -6.71 -24.65
N SER A 55 -19.45 -6.96 -23.35
CA SER A 55 -20.39 -6.31 -22.44
C SER A 55 -21.86 -6.68 -22.64
N GLN A 56 -22.23 -7.91 -22.28
CA GLN A 56 -23.54 -8.07 -21.64
C GLN A 56 -23.54 -7.17 -20.40
N ASP A 57 -24.35 -6.11 -20.41
CA ASP A 57 -24.60 -5.28 -19.24
C ASP A 57 -25.13 -6.18 -18.13
N LYS A 58 -24.22 -6.67 -17.28
CA LYS A 58 -24.56 -7.47 -16.12
C LYS A 58 -25.54 -6.63 -15.31
N THR A 59 -26.80 -7.07 -15.23
CA THR A 59 -27.79 -6.45 -14.36
C THR A 59 -27.16 -6.30 -12.98
N LYS A 60 -27.00 -5.05 -12.53
CA LYS A 60 -26.31 -4.72 -11.28
C LYS A 60 -27.10 -5.38 -10.14
N LYS A 61 -26.65 -6.56 -9.70
CA LYS A 61 -27.21 -7.20 -8.50
C LYS A 61 -27.11 -6.19 -7.36
N ASN A 62 -28.20 -5.99 -6.62
CA ASN A 62 -28.22 -5.15 -5.43
C ASN A 62 -27.28 -5.74 -4.37
N VAL A 63 -26.01 -5.34 -4.41
CA VAL A 63 -25.02 -5.74 -3.41
C VAL A 63 -25.45 -5.07 -2.10
N ARG A 64 -25.74 -5.88 -1.08
CA ARG A 64 -25.99 -5.40 0.29
C ARG A 64 -24.96 -4.34 0.64
N ILE A 65 -25.42 -3.14 1.01
CA ILE A 65 -24.56 -2.03 1.41
C ILE A 65 -23.84 -2.44 2.69
N LYS A 66 -22.67 -3.06 2.56
CA LYS A 66 -21.74 -3.22 3.68
C LYS A 66 -21.44 -1.82 4.21
N ARG A 67 -21.35 -1.66 5.54
CA ARG A 67 -20.91 -0.40 6.18
C ARG A 67 -19.69 0.09 5.41
N LYS A 68 -19.84 1.20 4.69
CA LYS A 68 -18.78 1.71 3.81
C LYS A 68 -17.69 2.25 4.73
N PHE A 69 -16.57 1.54 4.82
CA PHE A 69 -15.36 2.15 5.38
C PHE A 69 -15.07 3.43 4.59
N LEU A 70 -14.53 4.43 5.29
CA LEU A 70 -14.15 5.69 4.66
C LEU A 70 -13.29 5.41 3.41
N THR A 71 -13.70 6.00 2.29
CA THR A 71 -12.94 5.93 1.06
C THR A 71 -11.59 6.63 1.23
N ARG A 72 -10.63 6.30 0.37
CA ARG A 72 -9.31 6.98 0.37
C ARG A 72 -9.44 8.50 0.24
N LYS A 73 -10.42 9.00 -0.52
CA LYS A 73 -10.68 10.43 -0.69
C LYS A 73 -11.14 11.06 0.64
N GLN A 74 -12.14 10.46 1.28
CA GLN A 74 -12.66 10.91 2.58
C GLN A 74 -11.56 10.88 3.67
N ARG A 75 -10.74 9.83 3.72
CA ARG A 75 -9.60 9.77 4.66
C ARG A 75 -8.56 10.88 4.42
N LYS A 76 -8.35 11.26 3.16
CA LYS A 76 -7.43 12.34 2.78
C LYS A 76 -7.98 13.71 3.18
N GLU A 77 -9.28 13.94 2.97
CA GLU A 77 -9.98 15.16 3.40
C GLU A 77 -9.95 15.32 4.93
N LEU A 78 -10.12 14.22 5.67
CA LEU A 78 -10.03 14.20 7.14
C LEU A 78 -8.59 14.24 7.68
N ASN A 79 -7.58 14.40 6.83
CA ASN A 79 -6.15 14.38 7.20
C ASN A 79 -5.76 13.19 8.11
N MET A 80 -6.38 12.03 7.90
CA MET A 80 -6.08 10.85 8.71
C MET A 80 -4.60 10.47 8.58
N LEU A 81 -3.93 10.32 9.72
CA LEU A 81 -2.50 10.02 9.82
C LEU A 81 -1.58 11.07 9.18
N LYS A 82 -2.04 12.31 9.02
CA LYS A 82 -1.22 13.45 8.58
C LYS A 82 -1.05 14.44 9.72
N LEU A 83 0.19 14.57 10.15
CA LEU A 83 0.59 15.56 11.12
C LEU A 83 0.93 16.90 10.43
N PRO A 84 0.62 18.05 11.05
CA PRO A 84 1.07 19.35 10.56
C PRO A 84 2.59 19.41 10.54
N LYS A 85 3.20 20.09 9.56
CA LYS A 85 4.67 20.21 9.49
C LYS A 85 5.26 21.25 10.43
N GLN A 86 4.45 22.23 10.84
CA GLN A 86 4.84 23.40 11.63
C GLN A 86 3.98 23.48 12.90
N GLY A 87 4.41 24.30 13.87
CA GLY A 87 3.68 24.50 15.13
C GLY A 87 3.94 23.45 16.21
N TRP A 88 5.00 22.65 16.05
CA TRP A 88 5.43 21.73 17.12
C TRP A 88 6.19 22.49 18.19
N ASN A 89 6.11 22.01 19.43
CA ASN A 89 6.95 22.47 20.51
C ASN A 89 7.58 21.25 21.17
N TYR A 90 8.88 21.08 21.01
CA TYR A 90 9.62 19.93 21.55
C TYR A 90 9.43 19.76 23.06
N ASN A 91 9.43 20.86 23.81
CA ASN A 91 9.34 20.83 25.27
C ASN A 91 7.99 20.30 25.75
N SER A 92 6.90 20.62 25.03
CA SER A 92 5.56 20.09 25.36
C SER A 92 5.47 18.57 25.21
N LEU A 93 6.27 17.98 24.31
CA LEU A 93 6.33 16.53 24.11
C LEU A 93 7.09 15.80 25.22
N GLY A 94 7.72 16.53 26.14
CA GLY A 94 8.37 15.95 27.32
C GLY A 94 7.42 15.10 28.16
N VAL A 95 6.12 15.46 28.21
CA VAL A 95 5.11 14.67 28.92
C VAL A 95 4.97 13.27 28.30
N ILE A 96 4.86 13.19 26.97
CA ILE A 96 4.71 11.91 26.24
C ILE A 96 5.98 11.06 26.42
N LYS A 97 7.16 11.71 26.41
CA LYS A 97 8.43 11.05 26.66
C LYS A 97 8.47 10.39 28.04
N GLU A 98 8.07 11.10 29.09
CA GLU A 98 8.04 10.55 30.44
C GLU A 98 6.98 9.45 30.61
N MET A 99 5.81 9.59 29.96
CA MET A 99 4.81 8.52 29.90
C MET A 99 5.37 7.25 29.23
N TRP A 100 6.08 7.40 28.11
CA TRP A 100 6.69 6.28 27.42
C TRP A 100 7.78 5.61 28.27
N LYS A 101 8.61 6.38 28.97
CA LYS A 101 9.59 5.83 29.91
C LYS A 101 8.90 5.02 31.02
N GLY A 102 7.84 5.55 31.63
CA GLY A 102 7.08 4.84 32.65
C GLY A 102 6.50 3.52 32.14
N TYR A 103 5.90 3.53 30.94
CA TYR A 103 5.43 2.32 30.27
C TYR A 103 6.57 1.33 30.01
N MET A 104 7.70 1.77 29.47
CA MET A 104 8.82 0.88 29.17
C MET A 104 9.46 0.30 30.44
N ARG A 105 9.55 1.08 31.52
CA ARG A 105 9.97 0.57 32.84
C ARG A 105 9.08 -0.58 33.27
N GLN A 106 7.76 -0.40 33.28
CA GLN A 106 6.81 -1.46 33.64
C GLN A 106 6.97 -2.73 32.79
N ASN A 107 7.21 -2.60 31.49
CA ASN A 107 7.45 -3.76 30.62
C ASN A 107 8.82 -4.42 30.86
N LEU A 108 9.80 -3.66 31.33
CA LEU A 108 11.17 -4.10 31.57
C LEU A 108 11.47 -4.34 33.06
N ASP A 109 10.48 -4.23 33.96
CA ASP A 109 10.65 -4.31 35.42
C ASP A 109 11.29 -5.63 35.88
N LEU A 110 11.20 -6.68 35.06
CA LEU A 110 11.83 -7.97 35.31
C LEU A 110 13.36 -7.96 35.05
N ILE A 111 13.88 -6.91 34.40
CA ILE A 111 15.23 -6.81 33.88
C ILE A 111 15.97 -5.69 34.63
N LYS A 112 16.67 -6.06 35.71
CA LYS A 112 17.39 -5.12 36.59
C LYS A 112 18.61 -4.46 35.93
N LYS A 113 19.13 -5.05 34.85
CA LYS A 113 20.31 -4.58 34.09
C LYS A 113 20.11 -4.88 32.61
N ALA A 114 20.53 -3.96 31.72
CA ALA A 114 20.52 -4.26 30.28
C ALA A 114 21.35 -5.52 30.00
N PRO A 115 20.74 -6.59 29.46
CA PRO A 115 21.45 -7.81 29.12
C PRO A 115 22.34 -7.57 27.92
N ASN A 116 23.50 -8.22 27.91
CA ASN A 116 24.36 -8.29 26.75
C ASN A 116 23.80 -9.31 25.76
N TYR A 117 24.23 -9.27 24.50
CA TYR A 117 23.68 -10.16 23.45
C TYR A 117 23.91 -11.67 23.72
N GLN A 118 24.88 -11.98 24.57
CA GLN A 118 25.25 -13.35 24.97
C GLN A 118 24.40 -13.87 26.14
N ASP A 119 23.71 -12.97 26.86
CA ASP A 119 22.97 -13.34 28.06
C ASP A 119 21.65 -14.02 27.67
N GLN A 120 21.19 -14.96 28.50
CA GLN A 120 19.94 -15.69 28.28
C GLN A 120 18.72 -14.73 28.26
N ASP A 121 18.79 -13.65 29.03
CA ASP A 121 17.76 -12.62 29.13
C ASP A 121 17.66 -11.74 27.87
N TRP A 122 18.64 -11.78 26.96
CA TRP A 122 18.62 -11.02 25.71
C TRP A 122 17.40 -11.33 24.85
N ILE A 123 16.99 -12.60 24.78
CA ILE A 123 15.85 -13.04 23.99
C ILE A 123 14.56 -12.43 24.54
N SER A 124 14.39 -12.46 25.86
CA SER A 124 13.24 -11.87 26.55
C SER A 124 13.23 -10.35 26.37
N PHE A 125 14.36 -9.67 26.61
CA PHE A 125 14.53 -8.23 26.44
C PHE A 125 14.20 -7.79 25.01
N SER A 126 14.84 -8.41 24.01
CA SER A 126 14.63 -8.08 22.60
C SER A 126 13.19 -8.33 22.16
N THR A 127 12.53 -9.36 22.69
CA THR A 127 11.11 -9.64 22.41
C THR A 127 10.19 -8.58 23.00
N ILE A 128 10.44 -8.14 24.23
CA ILE A 128 9.67 -7.07 24.88
C ILE A 128 9.82 -5.77 24.09
N VAL A 129 11.06 -5.35 23.82
CA VAL A 129 11.36 -4.11 23.07
C VAL A 129 10.78 -4.14 21.65
N ALA A 130 10.86 -5.29 20.97
CA ALA A 130 10.33 -5.41 19.62
C ALA A 130 8.80 -5.35 19.59
N LYS A 131 8.10 -5.77 20.66
CA LYS A 131 6.64 -5.80 20.71
C LYS A 131 6.01 -4.59 21.39
N SER A 132 6.80 -3.83 22.16
CA SER A 132 6.33 -2.66 22.89
C SER A 132 5.97 -1.51 21.96
N GLU A 133 5.24 -0.53 22.50
CA GLU A 133 4.99 0.74 21.82
C GLU A 133 6.28 1.58 21.76
N LEU A 134 6.49 2.28 20.65
CA LEU A 134 7.69 3.11 20.42
C LEU A 134 7.34 4.60 20.35
N ILE A 135 6.07 4.96 20.12
CA ILE A 135 5.62 6.35 20.11
C ILE A 135 5.89 6.98 21.48
N GLY A 136 6.51 8.15 21.48
CA GLY A 136 6.96 8.85 22.69
C GLY A 136 8.44 8.64 23.01
N ALA A 137 9.11 7.66 22.40
CA ALA A 137 10.53 7.45 22.62
C ALA A 137 11.38 8.60 22.08
N GLU A 138 12.44 8.97 22.82
CA GLU A 138 13.53 9.78 22.27
C GLU A 138 14.47 8.85 21.50
N ILE A 139 14.65 9.16 20.22
CA ILE A 139 15.47 8.36 19.32
C ILE A 139 16.54 9.19 18.63
N THR A 140 17.67 8.54 18.34
CA THR A 140 18.78 9.11 17.57
C THR A 140 19.12 8.20 16.40
N ILE A 141 19.34 8.78 15.22
CA ILE A 141 19.68 8.01 14.02
C ILE A 141 21.21 7.81 13.99
N ILE A 142 21.68 6.60 14.28
CA ILE A 142 23.13 6.30 14.30
C ILE A 142 23.64 6.03 12.88
N ARG A 143 22.86 5.30 12.08
CA ARG A 143 23.20 4.97 10.70
C ARG A 143 21.99 5.11 9.80
N SER A 144 22.20 5.59 8.58
CA SER A 144 21.18 5.63 7.54
C SER A 144 21.85 5.54 6.18
N LYS A 145 21.15 4.98 5.18
CA LYS A 145 21.58 5.09 3.77
C LYS A 145 21.61 6.54 3.28
N VAL A 146 20.83 7.42 3.91
CA VAL A 146 20.81 8.85 3.62
C VAL A 146 21.69 9.58 4.63
N PRO A 147 22.89 10.08 4.24
CA PRO A 147 23.84 10.66 5.19
C PRO A 147 23.28 11.88 5.94
N SER A 148 22.42 12.67 5.30
CA SER A 148 21.80 13.86 5.91
C SER A 148 20.86 13.56 7.08
N GLN A 149 20.50 12.29 7.27
CA GLN A 149 19.65 11.85 8.37
C GLN A 149 20.44 11.40 9.60
N VAL A 150 21.73 11.09 9.45
CA VAL A 150 22.57 10.61 10.54
C VAL A 150 22.74 11.71 11.59
N GLY A 151 22.66 11.34 12.86
CA GLY A 151 22.79 12.25 14.00
C GLY A 151 21.51 13.02 14.36
N ILE A 152 20.42 12.90 13.58
CA ILE A 152 19.15 13.51 13.95
C ILE A 152 18.62 12.85 15.23
N CYS A 153 18.32 13.68 16.22
CA CYS A 153 17.70 13.29 17.49
C CYS A 153 16.32 13.94 17.62
N GLY A 154 15.35 13.19 18.17
CA GLY A 154 14.01 13.71 18.42
C GLY A 154 13.06 12.71 19.06
N ILE A 155 11.86 13.18 19.40
CA ILE A 155 10.79 12.36 19.99
C ILE A 155 9.91 11.79 18.87
N LEU A 156 9.63 10.49 18.92
CA LEU A 156 8.74 9.82 17.96
C LEU A 156 7.28 10.18 18.25
N VAL A 157 6.60 10.82 17.29
CA VAL A 157 5.19 11.24 17.44
C VAL A 157 4.24 10.34 16.67
N LEU A 158 4.67 9.84 15.50
CA LEU A 158 3.85 8.94 14.71
C LEU A 158 4.68 7.84 14.07
N GLU A 159 4.20 6.61 14.26
CA GLU A 159 4.69 5.44 13.57
C GLU A 159 3.70 4.98 12.49
N THR A 160 4.23 4.65 11.32
CA THR A 160 3.48 3.95 10.26
C THR A 160 4.20 2.66 9.88
N LYS A 161 3.68 1.90 8.89
CA LYS A 161 4.34 0.66 8.44
C LYS A 161 5.82 0.85 8.06
N MET A 162 6.14 1.94 7.36
CA MET A 162 7.47 2.14 6.78
C MET A 162 8.22 3.35 7.35
N THR A 163 7.51 4.31 7.95
CA THR A 163 8.13 5.58 8.38
C THR A 163 7.94 5.84 9.87
N PHE A 164 8.90 6.57 10.41
CA PHE A 164 8.85 7.26 11.68
C PHE A 164 8.78 8.76 11.45
N GLN A 165 7.89 9.45 12.17
CA GLN A 165 7.83 10.90 12.18
C GLN A 165 8.27 11.43 13.53
N LEU A 166 9.35 12.20 13.52
CA LEU A 166 10.08 12.66 14.69
C LEU A 166 9.95 14.17 14.79
N VAL A 167 9.73 14.66 16.00
CA VAL A 167 9.90 16.09 16.30
C VAL A 167 11.31 16.26 16.86
N THR A 168 12.12 16.99 16.10
CA THR A 168 13.50 17.33 16.47
C THR A 168 13.54 18.38 17.57
N ARG A 169 14.71 18.56 18.20
CA ARG A 169 14.92 19.61 19.21
C ARG A 169 14.66 21.02 18.67
N ASP A 170 14.88 21.23 17.38
CA ASP A 170 14.54 22.45 16.65
C ASP A 170 13.01 22.63 16.42
N SER A 171 12.18 21.80 17.04
CA SER A 171 10.73 21.80 16.91
C SER A 171 10.23 21.64 15.47
N LYS A 172 11.01 20.92 14.65
CA LYS A 172 10.64 20.56 13.27
C LYS A 172 10.28 19.09 13.17
N LEU A 173 9.20 18.80 12.44
CA LEU A 173 8.79 17.44 12.11
C LEU A 173 9.64 16.89 10.96
N LYS A 174 10.28 15.74 11.16
CA LYS A 174 11.05 15.01 10.15
C LYS A 174 10.52 13.59 9.98
N THR A 175 10.40 13.15 8.74
CA THR A 175 9.97 11.79 8.40
C THR A 175 11.16 10.95 7.95
N ILE A 176 11.37 9.82 8.59
CA ILE A 176 12.49 8.91 8.36
C ILE A 176 11.97 7.54 7.89
N LEU A 177 12.63 6.95 6.91
CA LEU A 177 12.35 5.60 6.43
C LEU A 177 13.00 4.58 7.37
N LYS A 178 12.21 3.63 7.87
CA LYS A 178 12.69 2.60 8.80
C LYS A 178 13.64 1.63 8.13
N GLU A 179 13.31 1.20 6.91
CA GLU A 179 14.07 0.17 6.19
C GLU A 179 15.55 0.51 6.03
N THR A 180 15.89 1.78 5.89
CA THR A 180 17.22 2.25 5.54
C THR A 180 18.00 2.83 6.71
N ALA A 181 17.49 2.71 7.94
CA ALA A 181 18.02 3.40 9.11
C ALA A 181 18.13 2.51 10.34
N VAL A 182 19.08 2.87 11.20
CA VAL A 182 19.35 2.25 12.50
C VAL A 182 19.14 3.30 13.58
N PHE A 183 18.31 2.97 14.56
CA PHE A 183 17.84 3.89 15.59
C PHE A 183 18.39 3.50 16.96
N GLU A 184 18.98 4.45 17.66
CA GLU A 184 19.24 4.38 19.11
C GLU A 184 18.01 4.85 19.85
N PHE A 185 17.55 4.07 20.82
CA PHE A 185 16.52 4.46 21.76
C PHE A 185 17.16 4.74 23.11
N GLN A 186 16.76 5.84 23.74
CA GLN A 186 17.23 6.21 25.07
C GLN A 186 16.13 5.99 26.12
N LEU A 187 16.41 5.11 27.08
CA LEU A 187 15.57 4.85 28.25
C LEU A 187 16.41 5.01 29.51
N ASP A 188 16.29 6.15 30.19
CA ASP A 188 17.10 6.50 31.36
C ASP A 188 18.60 6.39 31.07
N ASN A 189 19.29 5.46 31.75
CA ASN A 189 20.72 5.18 31.57
C ASN A 189 20.97 4.06 30.53
N LEU A 190 19.91 3.50 29.95
CA LEU A 190 19.97 2.42 28.98
C LEU A 190 19.86 2.99 27.57
N LYS A 191 20.77 2.55 26.71
CA LYS A 191 20.74 2.81 25.28
C LYS A 191 20.70 1.48 24.55
N PHE A 192 19.71 1.30 23.70
CA PHE A 192 19.61 0.11 22.86
C PHE A 192 19.39 0.50 21.41
N THR A 193 19.99 -0.28 20.52
CA THR A 193 19.98 -0.02 19.09
C THR A 193 19.05 -0.99 18.39
N VAL A 194 18.20 -0.48 17.50
CA VAL A 194 17.25 -1.27 16.72
C VAL A 194 17.43 -0.99 15.23
N PHE A 195 17.57 -2.05 14.45
CA PHE A 195 17.58 -1.96 12.99
C PHE A 195 16.14 -1.72 12.49
N GLY A 196 15.93 -0.60 11.82
CA GLY A 196 14.60 -0.23 11.36
C GLY A 196 14.02 -1.17 10.31
N LYS A 197 14.85 -1.91 9.56
CA LYS A 197 14.43 -3.02 8.68
C LYS A 197 13.52 -4.04 9.37
N HIS A 198 13.75 -4.32 10.65
CA HIS A 198 12.92 -5.26 11.41
C HIS A 198 11.61 -4.64 11.92
N LEU A 199 11.57 -3.32 12.02
CA LEU A 199 10.41 -2.53 12.41
C LEU A 199 9.46 -2.21 11.24
N VAL A 200 9.72 -2.70 10.01
CA VAL A 200 8.86 -2.47 8.82
C VAL A 200 7.55 -3.28 8.88
N THR A 201 6.76 -3.04 9.92
CA THR A 201 5.42 -3.57 10.15
C THR A 201 4.56 -2.47 10.75
N ARG A 202 3.23 -2.63 10.69
CA ARG A 202 2.34 -1.70 11.38
C ARG A 202 2.49 -1.85 12.89
N PRO A 203 2.40 -0.76 13.68
CA PRO A 203 2.42 -0.86 15.15
C PRO A 203 1.45 -1.91 15.68
N SER A 204 0.21 -1.90 15.16
CA SER A 204 -0.85 -2.83 15.54
C SER A 204 -0.56 -4.30 15.24
N GLU A 205 0.28 -4.58 14.24
CA GLU A 205 0.66 -5.94 13.83
C GLU A 205 1.93 -6.42 14.53
N ARG A 206 2.72 -5.50 15.09
CA ARG A 206 4.06 -5.77 15.64
C ARG A 206 3.99 -6.64 16.89
N SER A 207 3.02 -6.39 17.78
CA SER A 207 2.85 -7.14 19.04
C SER A 207 2.60 -8.65 18.83
N ALA A 208 1.88 -9.00 17.75
CA ALA A 208 1.56 -10.38 17.40
C ALA A 208 2.63 -11.07 16.53
N LYS A 209 3.61 -10.31 16.02
CA LYS A 209 4.61 -10.84 15.10
C LYS A 209 5.60 -11.76 15.83
N LYS A 210 5.81 -12.95 15.27
CA LYS A 210 6.90 -13.84 15.70
C LYS A 210 8.24 -13.29 15.19
N ILE A 211 9.16 -13.05 16.11
CA ILE A 211 10.52 -12.58 15.80
C ILE A 211 11.32 -13.79 15.29
N LYS A 212 11.99 -13.63 14.14
CA LYS A 212 12.87 -14.68 13.59
C LYS A 212 14.26 -14.51 14.22
N GLY A 213 14.87 -15.61 14.66
CA GLY A 213 16.15 -15.59 15.38
C GLY A 213 17.38 -15.26 14.52
N PHE A 214 17.30 -15.42 13.20
CA PHE A 214 18.40 -15.08 12.29
C PHE A 214 18.24 -13.65 11.76
N MET A 215 19.14 -12.76 12.17
CA MET A 215 19.20 -11.37 11.72
C MET A 215 20.59 -11.10 11.14
N VAL A 216 20.64 -10.85 9.84
CA VAL A 216 21.88 -10.37 9.20
C VAL A 216 21.96 -8.86 9.44
N PRO A 217 23.05 -8.36 10.04
CA PRO A 217 23.23 -6.93 10.30
C PRO A 217 23.58 -6.19 9.01
N ASP A 218 22.55 -5.90 8.20
CA ASP A 218 22.67 -5.12 6.97
C ASP A 218 21.91 -3.79 7.08
N LEU A 219 22.41 -2.77 6.37
CA LEU A 219 21.72 -1.50 6.13
C LEU A 219 20.86 -1.54 4.86
#